data_AF-A0A915DH18-F1
#
_entry.id   AF-A0A915DH18-F1
#
_cell.length_a   1.000
_cell.length_b   1.000
_cell.length_c   1.000
_cell.angle_alpha   90.00
_cell.angle_beta   90.00
_cell.angle_gamma   90.00
#
_symmetry.space_group_name_H-M   'P 1'
#
loop_
_entity.id
_entity.type
_entity.pdbx_description
1 polymer ?
#
loop_
_entity_poly.entity_id
_entity_poly.type
_entity_poly.pdbx_seq_one_letter_code
_entity_poly.pdbx_strand_id
1 'polypeptide(L)'
;MWPYPINNEYMFGPEQKVSFANHVLLEPLWAKHKVPRSKCVDHFMELVLVGLSKNSYMPAEKKKAHIDWFATYFKTEMAGKYREILQNE
;
A
#
# COMPACT_ATOMS: atom_id res chain seq x y z
N MET A 1 -1.16 32.74 17.94
CA MET A 1 -0.62 33.65 16.91
C MET A 1 0.10 32.80 15.87
N TRP A 2 -0.03 33.10 14.58
CA TRP A 2 0.67 32.35 13.52
C TRP A 2 2.15 32.75 13.46
N PRO A 3 3.08 31.81 13.25
CA PRO A 3 4.47 32.14 13.03
C PRO A 3 4.66 32.79 11.66
N TYR A 4 5.57 33.76 11.60
CA TYR A 4 5.99 34.42 10.36
C TYR A 4 7.44 34.05 10.03
N PRO A 5 7.80 33.82 8.75
CA PRO A 5 6.91 33.85 7.58
C PRO A 5 5.87 32.71 7.58
N ILE A 6 4.72 32.94 6.95
CA ILE A 6 3.60 31.99 6.94
C ILE A 6 4.04 30.71 6.23
N ASN A 7 3.90 29.57 6.91
CA ASN A 7 4.11 28.24 6.36
C ASN A 7 2.77 27.49 6.30
N ASN A 8 2.35 27.07 5.11
CA ASN A 8 1.10 26.32 4.90
C ASN A 8 1.12 24.92 5.52
N GLU A 9 2.31 24.36 5.75
CA GLU A 9 2.53 23.07 6.40
C GLU A 9 2.77 23.23 7.91
N TYR A 10 2.51 24.41 8.48
CA TYR A 10 2.61 24.59 9.91
C TYR A 10 1.64 23.66 10.63
N MET A 11 2.16 22.88 11.58
CA MET A 11 1.40 21.85 12.31
C MET A 11 0.82 20.74 11.40
N PHE A 12 1.53 20.38 10.32
CA PHE A 12 1.16 19.26 9.43
C PHE A 12 1.09 17.89 10.14
N GLY A 13 1.70 17.78 11.33
CA GLY A 13 1.59 16.60 12.19
C GLY A 13 2.74 15.60 11.99
N PRO A 14 2.54 14.32 12.35
CA PRO A 14 3.62 13.32 12.35
C PRO A 14 4.15 13.03 10.94
N GLU A 15 3.33 13.25 9.91
CA GLU A 15 3.68 12.98 8.52
C GLU A 15 4.84 13.83 8.00
N GLN A 16 5.06 15.01 8.61
CA GLN A 16 6.20 15.87 8.27
C GLN A 16 7.56 15.17 8.49
N LYS A 17 7.61 14.17 9.38
CA LYS A 17 8.82 13.39 9.66
C LYS A 17 8.98 12.17 8.75
N VAL A 18 7.97 11.86 7.95
CA VAL A 18 7.96 10.67 7.09
C VAL A 18 8.67 10.98 5.77
N SER A 19 9.64 10.15 5.42
CA SER A 19 10.33 10.27 4.13
C SER A 19 9.40 9.93 2.96
N PHE A 20 9.54 10.65 1.85
CA PHE A 20 8.82 10.40 0.60
C PHE A 20 8.95 8.93 0.13
N ALA A 21 10.10 8.30 0.39
CA ALA A 21 10.35 6.91 0.03
C ALA A 21 9.28 5.97 0.62
N ASN A 22 8.77 6.27 1.82
CA ASN A 22 7.72 5.49 2.47
C ASN A 22 6.33 5.68 1.84
N HIS A 23 6.12 6.74 1.06
CA HIS A 23 4.88 6.97 0.31
C HIS A 23 4.93 6.39 -1.09
N VAL A 24 6.10 6.42 -1.73
CA VAL A 24 6.27 6.09 -3.15
C VAL A 24 6.71 4.63 -3.33
N LEU A 25 7.69 4.17 -2.56
CA LEU A 25 8.30 2.85 -2.72
C LEU A 25 7.55 1.80 -1.89
N LEU A 26 6.38 1.39 -2.38
CA LEU A 26 5.50 0.45 -1.68
C LEU A 26 5.72 -1.01 -2.09
N GLU A 27 6.44 -1.26 -3.19
CA GLU A 27 6.76 -2.61 -3.70
C GLU A 27 7.46 -3.50 -2.65
N PRO A 28 8.43 -3.01 -1.85
CA PRO A 28 9.08 -3.84 -0.84
C PRO A 28 8.16 -4.24 0.30
N LEU A 29 7.08 -3.49 0.55
CA LEU A 29 6.06 -3.86 1.53
C LEU A 29 5.25 -5.05 1.02
N TRP A 30 4.77 -4.98 -0.22
CA TRP A 30 4.04 -6.09 -0.86
C TRP A 30 4.87 -7.36 -0.91
N ALA A 31 6.14 -7.27 -1.34
CA ALA A 31 7.03 -8.42 -1.48
C ALA A 31 7.29 -9.19 -0.18
N LYS A 32 7.10 -8.56 0.99
CA LYS A 32 7.22 -9.23 2.30
C LYS A 32 6.06 -10.17 2.58
N HIS A 33 4.90 -9.96 1.97
CA HIS A 33 3.75 -10.84 2.14
C HIS A 33 3.96 -12.11 1.33
N LYS A 34 4.02 -13.26 2.02
CA LYS A 34 4.06 -14.59 1.41
C LYS A 34 2.69 -14.98 0.82
N VAL A 35 2.22 -14.26 -0.19
CA VAL A 35 0.99 -14.58 -0.93
C VAL A 35 1.36 -15.46 -2.14
N PRO A 36 0.58 -16.49 -2.50
CA PRO A 36 0.79 -17.25 -3.73
C PRO A 36 0.78 -16.31 -4.94
N ARG A 37 1.87 -16.30 -5.72
CA ARG A 37 2.02 -15.39 -6.87
C ARG A 37 1.31 -15.95 -8.09
N SER A 38 0.06 -15.56 -8.28
CA SER A 38 -0.57 -15.59 -9.61
C SER A 38 -0.25 -14.29 -10.33
N LYS A 39 0.09 -14.37 -11.64
CA LYS A 39 0.42 -13.19 -12.45
C LYS A 39 -0.70 -12.13 -12.43
N CYS A 40 -1.96 -12.56 -12.42
CA CYS A 40 -3.11 -11.66 -12.39
C CYS A 40 -3.19 -10.85 -11.09
N VAL A 41 -2.84 -11.48 -9.97
CA VAL A 41 -2.89 -10.87 -8.63
C VAL A 41 -1.73 -9.91 -8.44
N ASP A 42 -0.54 -10.29 -8.90
CA ASP A 42 0.61 -9.40 -8.90
C ASP A 42 0.35 -8.16 -9.76
N HIS A 43 -0.21 -8.32 -10.97
CA HIS A 43 -0.53 -7.19 -11.83
C HIS A 43 -1.63 -6.28 -11.25
N PHE A 44 -2.66 -6.86 -10.63
CA PHE A 44 -3.65 -6.08 -9.88
C PHE A 44 -3.00 -5.28 -8.75
N MET A 45 -2.12 -5.92 -7.98
CA MET A 45 -1.43 -5.26 -6.88
C MET A 45 -0.47 -4.17 -7.36
N GLU A 46 0.21 -4.33 -8.49
CA GLU A 46 1.01 -3.26 -9.11
C GLU A 46 0.16 -1.99 -9.32
N LEU A 47 -1.05 -2.14 -9.88
CA LEU A 47 -1.97 -1.01 -10.07
C LEU A 47 -2.40 -0.37 -8.74
N VAL A 48 -2.70 -1.18 -7.72
CA VAL A 48 -3.03 -0.70 -6.38
C VAL A 48 -1.86 0.09 -5.78
N LEU A 49 -0.64 -0.44 -5.86
CA LEU A 49 0.56 0.22 -5.32
C LEU A 49 0.84 1.55 -6.05
N VAL A 50 0.71 1.58 -7.37
CA VAL A 50 0.85 2.81 -8.17
C VAL A 50 -0.25 3.83 -7.84
N GLY A 51 -1.47 3.37 -7.57
CA GLY A 51 -2.57 4.24 -7.11
C GLY A 51 -2.29 4.84 -5.73
N LEU A 52 -1.80 4.01 -4.79
CA LEU A 52 -1.43 4.45 -3.45
C LEU A 52 -0.22 5.39 -3.46
N SER A 53 0.77 5.18 -4.33
CA SER A 53 1.97 6.02 -4.41
C SER A 53 1.65 7.45 -4.85
N LYS A 54 0.68 7.61 -5.76
CA LYS A 54 0.21 8.91 -6.27
C LYS A 54 -0.74 9.65 -5.31
N ASN A 55 -1.16 9.02 -4.21
CA ASN A 55 -2.08 9.63 -3.26
C ASN A 55 -1.32 10.47 -2.20
N SER A 56 -1.44 11.79 -2.27
CA SER A 56 -0.87 12.76 -1.32
C SER A 56 -1.73 12.98 -0.06
N TYR A 57 -3.00 12.60 -0.09
CA TYR A 57 -3.95 12.84 1.00
C TYR A 57 -3.97 11.70 2.03
N MET A 58 -3.30 10.60 1.74
CA MET A 58 -3.28 9.41 2.59
C MET A 58 -1.94 9.27 3.31
N PRO A 59 -1.93 9.13 4.65
CA PRO A 59 -0.70 8.94 5.40
C PRO A 59 -0.07 7.58 5.10
N ALA A 60 1.25 7.48 5.23
CA ALA A 60 2.01 6.27 4.93
C ALA A 60 1.54 5.05 5.74
N GLU A 61 1.13 5.25 7.00
CA GLU A 61 0.59 4.19 7.85
C GLU A 61 -0.70 3.59 7.30
N LYS A 62 -1.60 4.44 6.79
CA LYS A 62 -2.85 3.99 6.19
C LYS A 62 -2.59 3.24 4.88
N LYS A 63 -1.61 3.67 4.07
CA LYS A 63 -1.18 2.94 2.87
C LYS A 63 -0.69 1.52 3.21
N LYS A 64 0.12 1.38 4.27
CA LYS A 64 0.58 0.08 4.78
C LYS A 64 -0.59 -0.81 5.20
N ALA A 65 -1.52 -0.26 6.00
CA ALA A 65 -2.70 -0.99 6.44
C ALA A 65 -3.57 -1.48 5.26
N HIS A 66 -3.68 -0.69 4.18
CA HIS A 66 -4.36 -1.14 2.96
C HIS A 66 -3.68 -2.35 2.31
N ILE A 67 -2.35 -2.35 2.21
CA ILE A 67 -1.58 -3.47 1.66
C ILE A 67 -1.73 -4.71 2.55
N ASP A 68 -1.64 -4.54 3.87
CA ASP A 68 -1.82 -5.62 4.85
C ASP A 68 -3.20 -6.26 4.76
N TRP A 69 -4.23 -5.43 4.54
CA TRP A 69 -5.59 -5.90 4.35
C TRP A 69 -5.72 -6.77 3.09
N PHE A 70 -5.16 -6.33 1.94
CA PHE A 70 -5.16 -7.13 0.72
C PHE A 70 -4.43 -8.47 0.91
N ALA A 71 -3.27 -8.45 1.56
CA ALA A 71 -2.52 -9.67 1.85
C ALA A 71 -3.32 -10.64 2.72
N THR A 72 -4.09 -10.13 3.69
CA THR A 72 -4.97 -10.95 4.54
C THR A 72 -6.15 -11.49 3.72
N TYR A 73 -6.80 -10.64 2.93
CA TYR A 73 -7.93 -11.01 2.07
C TYR A 73 -7.57 -12.15 1.11
N PHE A 74 -6.41 -12.05 0.43
CA PHE A 74 -5.95 -13.09 -0.48
C PHE A 74 -5.61 -14.41 0.24
N LYS A 75 -5.15 -14.35 1.50
CA LYS A 75 -4.86 -15.55 2.30
C LYS A 75 -6.12 -16.20 2.87
N THR A 76 -7.15 -15.43 3.20
CA THR A 76 -8.36 -15.96 3.85
C THR A 76 -9.39 -16.38 2.81
N GLU A 77 -9.86 -15.44 2.00
CA GLU A 77 -11.04 -15.62 1.13
C GLU A 77 -10.68 -16.30 -0.18
N MET A 78 -9.49 -16.03 -0.70
CA MET A 78 -9.06 -16.59 -1.98
C MET A 78 -8.30 -17.90 -1.82
N ALA A 79 -7.86 -18.31 -0.62
CA ALA A 79 -7.09 -19.55 -0.45
C ALA A 79 -7.83 -20.83 -0.88
N GLY A 80 -9.16 -20.86 -0.77
CA GLY A 80 -9.99 -21.95 -1.31
C GLY A 80 -10.03 -21.94 -2.85
N LYS A 81 -10.29 -20.78 -3.45
CA LYS A 81 -10.40 -20.59 -4.91
C LYS A 81 -9.06 -20.64 -5.65
N TYR A 82 -7.95 -20.28 -5.00
CA TYR A 82 -6.62 -20.32 -5.61
C TYR A 82 -6.22 -21.73 -6.05
N ARG A 83 -6.63 -22.76 -5.33
CA ARG A 83 -6.36 -24.15 -5.74
C ARG A 83 -7.06 -24.49 -7.06
N GLU A 84 -8.27 -23.98 -7.26
CA GLU A 84 -9.04 -24.18 -8.49
C GLU A 84 -8.48 -23.36 -9.65
N ILE A 85 -7.99 -22.14 -9.39
CA ILE A 85 -7.37 -21.28 -10.42
C ILE A 85 -6.02 -21.85 -10.86
N LEU A 86 -5.17 -22.29 -9.92
CA LEU A 86 -3.86 -22.90 -10.23
C LEU A 86 -3.96 -24.26 -10.91
N GLN A 87 -5.11 -24.94 -10.85
CA GLN A 87 -5.37 -26.19 -11.58
C GLN A 87 -5.86 -25.97 -13.02
N ASN A 88 -6.29 -24.75 -13.35
CA ASN A 88 -6.85 -24.40 -14.66
C ASN A 88 -5.93 -23.52 -15.51
N GLU A 89 -4.73 -23.18 -15.01
CA GLU A 89 -3.61 -22.56 -15.76
C GLU A 89 -2.56 -23.63 -16.12
#